data_AF-A0A934I3P3-F1
#
_entry.id   AF-A0A934I3P3-F1
#
_cell.length_a   1.000
_cell.length_b   1.000
_cell.length_c   1.000
_cell.angle_alpha   90.00
_cell.angle_beta   90.00
_cell.angle_gamma   90.00
#
_symmetry.space_group_name_H-M   'P 1'
#
loop_
_entity.id
_entity.type
_entity.pdbx_description
1 polymer ?
#
loop_
_entity_poly.entity_id
_entity_poly.type
_entity_poly.pdbx_seq_one_letter_code
_entity_poly.pdbx_strand_id
1 'polypeptide(L)'
;MHDGRMPPVLSRILTATLTTLLLAGCAREPAPRVEDGPEVERLGVEVVAQHPMDPRSFTQGLEFDGERLLVGTGLRGASRIYSSTLDGTEIRSERLPGDLFGEGITDTGATVWQLTWKSGTAIRRDRETLRETDRVSYPGEGWGLCAFNDTVVMSDGTDHLRLLDPTNLRERARIPVTVAGEPVAQLNELECLEDHGHRYVLANIWKSTDILRIDPDTGTVDALIDASDLAAMKSRGAEDVLNGIAGVPGTDRLLLTGKRWGTLYEVRLTEHPSTDG
;
A
#
# COMPACT_ATOMS: atom_id res chain seq x y z
N MET A 1 -23.29 44.91 -99.29
CA MET A 1 -22.72 43.85 -98.43
C MET A 1 -22.21 44.57 -97.18
N HIS A 2 -22.79 44.28 -96.01
CA HIS A 2 -22.59 44.91 -94.68
C HIS A 2 -23.12 46.36 -94.56
N ASP A 3 -24.30 46.64 -93.98
CA ASP A 3 -24.70 46.62 -92.54
C ASP A 3 -23.62 47.22 -91.62
N GLY A 4 -23.85 48.18 -90.72
CA GLY A 4 -25.03 48.87 -90.23
C GLY A 4 -24.68 49.57 -88.89
N ARG A 5 -25.31 50.73 -88.63
CA ARG A 5 -25.60 51.39 -87.33
C ARG A 5 -24.48 51.68 -86.30
N MET A 6 -24.42 52.97 -85.90
CA MET A 6 -23.91 53.42 -84.60
C MET A 6 -24.71 52.84 -83.42
N PRO A 7 -24.06 52.64 -82.25
CA PRO A 7 -24.77 52.64 -80.98
C PRO A 7 -24.26 53.73 -79.98
N PRO A 8 -25.08 54.08 -78.97
CA PRO A 8 -24.83 55.13 -78.00
C PRO A 8 -24.10 54.62 -76.74
N VAL A 9 -23.41 55.51 -76.03
CA VAL A 9 -22.82 55.20 -74.72
C VAL A 9 -23.87 55.39 -73.62
N LEU A 10 -24.25 54.28 -72.98
CA LEU A 10 -25.18 54.21 -71.85
C LEU A 10 -24.54 54.66 -70.53
N SER A 11 -25.32 55.40 -69.75
CA SER A 11 -25.18 55.63 -68.30
C SER A 11 -25.72 54.43 -67.52
N ARG A 12 -24.98 53.91 -66.52
CA ARG A 12 -25.47 53.00 -65.44
C ARG A 12 -24.62 53.21 -64.18
N ILE A 13 -25.14 53.90 -63.17
CA ILE A 13 -25.86 53.38 -61.97
C ILE A 13 -24.94 52.58 -61.04
N LEU A 14 -24.66 53.19 -59.88
CA LEU A 14 -23.89 52.67 -58.75
C LEU A 14 -24.79 51.75 -57.90
N THR A 15 -24.44 50.47 -57.77
CA THR A 15 -25.10 49.53 -56.84
C THR A 15 -24.27 49.44 -55.56
N ALA A 16 -24.86 49.84 -54.43
CA ALA A 16 -24.28 49.66 -53.11
C ALA A 16 -24.56 48.22 -52.62
N THR A 17 -23.50 47.46 -52.35
CA THR A 17 -23.56 46.15 -51.70
C THR A 17 -23.66 46.30 -50.19
N LEU A 18 -24.76 45.81 -49.61
CA LEU A 18 -24.97 45.70 -48.16
C LEU A 18 -24.38 44.39 -47.66
N THR A 19 -23.35 44.45 -46.81
CA THR A 19 -22.69 43.27 -46.24
C THR A 19 -23.34 42.93 -44.89
N THR A 20 -24.05 41.81 -44.82
CA THR A 20 -24.63 41.28 -43.58
C THR A 20 -23.54 40.55 -42.78
N LEU A 21 -23.21 41.09 -41.59
CA LEU A 21 -22.26 40.48 -40.66
C LEU A 21 -22.96 39.35 -39.88
N LEU A 22 -22.62 38.10 -40.15
CA LEU A 22 -23.03 36.95 -39.34
C LEU A 22 -22.15 36.88 -38.09
N LEU A 23 -22.73 37.18 -36.93
CA LEU A 23 -22.14 36.91 -35.62
C LEU A 23 -22.18 35.41 -35.35
N ALA A 24 -21.10 34.70 -35.67
CA ALA A 24 -20.87 33.33 -35.21
C ALA A 24 -20.59 33.37 -33.70
N GLY A 25 -21.61 33.05 -32.89
CA GLY A 25 -21.43 32.82 -31.47
C GLY A 25 -20.59 31.58 -31.26
N CYS A 26 -19.40 31.73 -30.68
CA CYS A 26 -18.62 30.60 -30.18
C CYS A 26 -19.37 29.97 -29.00
N ALA A 27 -20.18 28.95 -29.27
CA ALA A 27 -20.64 28.04 -28.22
C ALA A 27 -19.40 27.31 -27.70
N ARG A 28 -19.01 27.64 -26.46
CA ARG A 28 -17.91 26.99 -25.77
C ARG A 28 -18.38 25.57 -25.44
N GLU A 29 -17.78 24.57 -26.06
CA GLU A 29 -18.01 23.18 -25.66
C GLU A 29 -17.70 23.05 -24.17
N PRO A 30 -18.59 22.45 -23.37
CA PRO A 30 -18.29 22.17 -21.98
C PRO A 30 -17.04 21.28 -21.94
N ALA A 31 -16.09 21.64 -21.07
CA ALA A 31 -14.93 20.80 -20.81
C ALA A 31 -15.41 19.39 -20.44
N PRO A 32 -14.70 18.33 -20.85
CA PRO A 32 -15.02 16.98 -20.41
C PRO A 32 -15.06 16.98 -18.87
N ARG A 33 -16.15 16.46 -18.30
CA ARG A 33 -16.17 16.18 -16.86
C ARG A 33 -15.04 15.21 -16.59
N VAL A 34 -14.14 15.57 -15.68
CA VAL A 34 -13.31 14.60 -15.00
C VAL A 34 -14.31 13.65 -14.34
N GLU A 35 -14.36 12.40 -14.76
CA GLU A 35 -15.13 11.41 -14.02
C GLU A 35 -14.51 11.33 -12.63
N ASP A 36 -15.34 11.53 -11.60
CA ASP A 36 -14.93 11.27 -10.23
C ASP A 36 -14.39 9.83 -10.20
N GLY A 37 -13.11 9.67 -9.84
CA GLY A 37 -12.51 8.36 -9.65
C GLY A 37 -13.31 7.56 -8.61
N PRO A 38 -13.09 6.25 -8.51
CA PRO A 38 -13.77 5.45 -7.49
C PRO A 38 -13.57 6.08 -6.11
N GLU A 39 -14.68 6.28 -5.40
CA GLU A 39 -14.67 6.85 -4.05
C GLU A 39 -13.86 5.93 -3.13
N VAL A 40 -12.85 6.48 -2.46
CA VAL A 40 -12.01 5.73 -1.53
C VAL A 40 -12.83 5.42 -0.28
N GLU A 41 -13.13 4.15 -0.06
CA GLU A 41 -13.92 3.66 1.07
C GLU A 41 -13.24 4.03 2.39
N ARG A 42 -14.01 4.45 3.39
CA ARG A 42 -13.51 4.65 4.76
C ARG A 42 -14.04 3.56 5.66
N LEU A 43 -13.13 2.87 6.33
CA LEU A 43 -13.41 1.78 7.25
C LEU A 43 -12.89 2.13 8.64
N GLY A 44 -13.56 1.63 9.68
CA GLY A 44 -13.06 1.62 11.05
C GLY A 44 -12.60 0.23 11.47
N VAL A 45 -12.06 0.13 12.68
CA VAL A 45 -11.69 -1.14 13.31
C VAL A 45 -12.48 -1.34 14.61
N GLU A 46 -13.02 -2.55 14.79
CA GLU A 46 -13.60 -2.97 16.06
C GLU A 46 -12.76 -4.09 16.68
N VAL A 47 -12.33 -3.90 17.93
CA VAL A 47 -11.57 -4.91 18.67
C VAL A 47 -12.48 -6.08 19.06
N VAL A 48 -12.15 -7.27 18.57
CA VAL A 48 -12.85 -8.51 18.92
C VAL A 48 -12.12 -9.30 20.01
N ALA A 49 -10.79 -9.23 20.05
CA ALA A 49 -9.97 -9.84 21.11
C ALA A 49 -8.64 -9.09 21.29
N GLN A 50 -8.00 -9.34 22.42
CA GLN A 50 -6.65 -8.84 22.73
C GLN A 50 -5.77 -10.00 23.16
N HIS A 51 -4.57 -10.02 22.59
CA HIS A 51 -3.57 -11.05 22.81
C HIS A 51 -2.28 -10.38 23.33
N PRO A 52 -1.47 -11.08 24.14
CA PRO A 52 -0.22 -10.52 24.64
C PRO A 52 0.82 -10.40 23.53
N MET A 53 1.62 -9.33 23.57
CA MET A 53 2.78 -9.13 22.70
C MET A 53 3.99 -8.76 23.53
N ASP A 54 5.21 -9.13 23.10
CA ASP A 54 6.44 -8.74 23.80
C ASP A 54 6.66 -7.22 23.65
N PRO A 55 6.57 -6.42 24.73
CA PRO A 55 6.70 -4.96 24.63
C PRO A 55 8.13 -4.50 24.29
N ARG A 56 9.09 -5.42 24.18
CA ARG A 56 10.44 -5.13 23.67
C ARG A 56 10.52 -5.23 22.16
N SER A 57 9.52 -5.83 21.50
CA SER A 57 9.48 -6.01 20.05
C SER A 57 9.27 -4.68 19.35
N PHE A 58 10.31 -4.14 18.74
CA PHE A 58 10.18 -3.06 17.77
C PHE A 58 9.69 -3.66 16.44
N THR A 59 8.41 -4.01 16.39
CA THR A 59 7.77 -4.78 15.30
C THR A 59 7.97 -4.11 13.96
N GLN A 60 8.52 -4.85 13.00
CA GLN A 60 8.75 -4.42 11.62
C GLN A 60 8.15 -5.37 10.57
N GLY A 61 7.71 -6.57 10.98
CA GLY A 61 6.93 -7.48 10.15
C GLY A 61 6.15 -8.45 11.03
N LEU A 62 4.96 -8.83 10.58
CA LEU A 62 4.03 -9.69 11.30
C LEU A 62 3.36 -10.65 10.32
N GLU A 63 3.26 -11.93 10.67
CA GLU A 63 2.45 -12.89 9.93
C GLU A 63 1.80 -13.89 10.88
N PHE A 64 0.68 -14.48 10.46
CA PHE A 64 -0.03 -15.49 11.23
C PHE A 64 -0.58 -16.60 10.34
N ASP A 65 -0.19 -17.84 10.62
CA ASP A 65 -0.62 -19.01 9.84
C ASP A 65 -1.83 -19.75 10.42
N GLY A 66 -2.47 -19.18 11.45
CA GLY A 66 -3.60 -19.78 12.17
C GLY A 66 -3.19 -20.48 13.47
N GLU A 67 -1.92 -20.85 13.61
CA GLU A 67 -1.37 -21.49 14.81
C GLU A 67 -0.19 -20.69 15.39
N ARG A 68 0.67 -20.19 14.51
CA ARG A 68 1.94 -19.55 14.82
C ARG A 68 1.94 -18.11 14.34
N LEU A 69 2.23 -17.20 15.27
CA LEU A 69 2.59 -15.82 15.00
C LEU A 69 4.08 -15.75 14.68
N LEU A 70 4.43 -15.12 13.57
CA LEU A 70 5.81 -14.86 13.15
C LEU A 70 6.07 -13.35 13.21
N VAL A 71 7.18 -12.95 13.81
CA VAL A 71 7.46 -11.53 14.12
C VAL A 71 8.90 -11.17 13.75
N GLY A 72 9.05 -10.20 12.87
CA GLY A 72 10.32 -9.52 12.59
C GLY A 72 10.46 -8.26 13.45
N THR A 73 11.63 -8.06 14.07
CA THR A 73 11.90 -6.88 14.89
C THR A 73 13.12 -6.09 14.42
N GLY A 74 13.05 -4.78 14.60
CA GLY A 74 14.13 -3.84 14.33
C GLY A 74 15.05 -3.55 15.52
N LEU A 75 15.86 -2.49 15.35
CA LEU A 75 16.93 -1.97 16.24
C LEU A 75 18.26 -2.72 16.11
N ARG A 76 19.34 -1.99 15.75
CA ARG A 76 20.70 -2.57 15.68
C ARG A 76 21.12 -3.11 17.04
N GLY A 77 21.72 -4.30 17.06
CA GLY A 77 22.12 -5.02 18.27
C GLY A 77 20.96 -5.71 19.01
N ALA A 78 19.71 -5.45 18.64
CA ALA A 78 18.52 -6.04 19.29
C ALA A 78 17.56 -6.73 18.31
N SER A 79 17.75 -6.55 17.00
CA SER A 79 16.92 -7.16 15.96
C SER A 79 16.93 -8.68 16.08
N ARG A 80 15.73 -9.26 15.97
CA ARG A 80 15.51 -10.70 15.95
C ARG A 80 14.35 -11.03 15.02
N ILE A 81 14.23 -12.30 14.70
CA ILE A 81 12.99 -12.90 14.24
C ILE A 81 12.57 -13.93 15.28
N TYR A 82 11.30 -14.02 15.60
CA TYR A 82 10.79 -15.04 16.50
C TYR A 82 9.41 -15.50 16.08
N SER A 83 9.04 -16.68 16.55
CA SER A 83 7.68 -17.19 16.43
C SER A 83 7.10 -17.50 17.80
N SER A 84 5.80 -17.26 17.98
CA SER A 84 5.06 -17.58 19.19
C SER A 84 3.70 -18.18 18.86
N THR A 85 3.05 -18.77 19.84
CA THR A 85 1.59 -18.94 19.82
C THR A 85 0.89 -17.59 20.00
N LEU A 86 -0.41 -17.55 19.71
CA LEU A 86 -1.22 -16.33 19.89
C LEU A 86 -1.34 -15.91 21.37
N ASP A 87 -1.23 -16.86 22.31
CA ASP A 87 -1.20 -16.57 23.76
C ASP A 87 0.15 -16.01 24.27
N GLY A 88 1.11 -15.77 23.37
CA GLY A 88 2.41 -15.16 23.67
C GLY A 88 3.51 -16.14 24.09
N THR A 89 3.27 -17.46 24.04
CA THR A 89 4.32 -18.45 24.30
C THR A 89 5.32 -18.48 23.15
N GLU A 90 6.55 -18.01 23.39
CA GLU A 90 7.63 -18.03 22.39
C GLU A 90 8.05 -19.47 22.07
N ILE A 91 8.06 -19.82 20.78
CA ILE A 91 8.41 -21.15 20.27
C ILE A 91 9.86 -21.16 19.79
N ARG A 92 10.28 -20.16 19.00
CA ARG A 92 11.63 -20.02 18.42
C ARG A 92 12.01 -18.57 18.32
N SER A 93 13.31 -18.29 18.36
CA SER A 93 13.86 -16.94 18.27
C SER A 93 15.30 -16.99 17.79
N GLU A 94 15.63 -16.18 16.78
CA GLU A 94 16.96 -16.06 16.19
C GLU A 94 17.35 -14.59 16.13
N ARG A 95 18.54 -14.26 16.64
CA ARG A 95 19.08 -12.90 16.60
C ARG A 95 19.69 -12.61 15.24
N LEU A 96 19.55 -11.37 14.78
CA LEU A 96 20.31 -10.91 13.63
C LEU A 96 21.73 -10.51 14.09
N PRO A 97 22.73 -10.56 13.18
CA PRO A 97 24.01 -9.89 13.38
C PRO A 97 23.81 -8.46 13.89
N GLY A 98 24.63 -8.04 14.86
CA GLY A 98 24.38 -6.82 15.65
C GLY A 98 24.46 -5.52 14.84
N ASP A 99 25.10 -5.54 13.68
CA ASP A 99 25.14 -4.43 12.74
C ASP A 99 23.86 -4.33 11.89
N LEU A 100 23.05 -5.38 11.77
CA LEU A 100 21.83 -5.35 10.98
C LEU A 100 20.65 -4.78 11.77
N PHE A 101 19.78 -4.07 11.04
CA PHE A 101 18.47 -3.64 11.50
C PHE A 101 17.45 -4.46 10.73
N GLY A 102 16.72 -5.35 11.41
CA GLY A 102 15.70 -6.20 10.81
C GLY A 102 14.42 -5.42 10.46
N GLU A 103 13.81 -5.77 9.34
CA GLU A 103 12.59 -5.15 8.83
C GLU A 103 11.52 -6.22 8.57
N GLY A 104 10.66 -6.00 7.56
CA GLY A 104 9.56 -6.89 7.16
C GLY A 104 10.00 -8.33 6.94
N ILE A 105 9.07 -9.25 7.23
CA ILE A 105 9.24 -10.69 7.05
C ILE A 105 8.10 -11.21 6.20
N THR A 106 8.32 -12.29 5.45
CA THR A 106 7.21 -13.03 4.87
C THR A 106 7.50 -14.52 4.72
N ASP A 107 6.51 -15.37 4.95
CA ASP A 107 6.54 -16.82 4.74
C ASP A 107 6.01 -17.15 3.33
N THR A 108 6.88 -17.66 2.48
CA THR A 108 6.53 -18.09 1.11
C THR A 108 6.18 -19.58 1.04
N GLY A 109 5.99 -20.24 2.18
CA GLY A 109 5.79 -21.68 2.33
C GLY A 109 7.09 -22.49 2.23
N ALA A 110 7.97 -22.13 1.29
CA ALA A 110 9.27 -22.79 1.12
C ALA A 110 10.35 -22.22 2.07
N THR A 111 10.23 -20.96 2.46
CA THR A 111 11.21 -20.24 3.28
C THR A 111 10.56 -19.02 3.90
N VAL A 112 11.13 -18.54 5.01
CA VAL A 112 10.85 -17.21 5.54
C VAL A 112 11.91 -16.25 5.01
N TRP A 113 11.47 -15.15 4.40
CA TRP A 113 12.32 -14.03 4.04
C TRP A 113 12.27 -12.98 5.14
N GLN A 114 13.42 -12.34 5.41
CA GLN A 114 13.50 -11.21 6.33
C GLN A 114 14.35 -10.10 5.72
N LEU A 115 13.77 -8.91 5.61
CA LEU A 115 14.47 -7.73 5.11
C LEU A 115 15.38 -7.12 6.16
N THR A 116 16.28 -6.27 5.68
CA THR A 116 17.06 -5.35 6.51
C THR A 116 16.93 -3.92 6.00
N TRP A 117 16.96 -2.94 6.89
CA TRP A 117 16.61 -1.57 6.52
C TRP A 117 17.48 -0.97 5.43
N LYS A 118 18.75 -0.66 5.74
CA LYS A 118 19.69 0.05 4.84
C LYS A 118 20.79 -0.82 4.27
N SER A 119 20.81 -2.10 4.63
CA SER A 119 21.89 -3.01 4.22
C SER A 119 21.65 -3.63 2.84
N GLY A 120 20.48 -3.40 2.21
CA GLY A 120 20.16 -3.94 0.89
C GLY A 120 20.23 -5.47 0.84
N THR A 121 19.87 -6.14 1.93
CA THR A 121 20.06 -7.58 2.11
C THR A 121 18.80 -8.21 2.69
N ALA A 122 18.29 -9.25 2.03
CA ALA A 122 17.26 -10.12 2.57
C ALA A 122 17.91 -11.42 3.04
N ILE A 123 17.54 -11.83 4.24
CA ILE A 123 17.98 -13.07 4.86
C ILE A 123 16.97 -14.15 4.50
N ARG A 124 17.44 -15.24 3.89
CA ARG A 124 16.66 -16.45 3.69
C ARG A 124 16.71 -17.29 4.95
N ARG A 125 15.57 -17.76 5.43
CA ARG A 125 15.48 -18.53 6.67
C ARG A 125 14.75 -19.84 6.49
N ASP A 126 15.24 -20.85 7.19
CA ASP A 126 14.49 -22.08 7.38
C ASP A 126 13.18 -21.77 8.14
N ARG A 127 12.07 -22.29 7.65
CA ARG A 127 10.72 -21.91 8.12
C ARG A 127 10.45 -22.38 9.55
N GLU A 128 10.98 -23.54 9.94
CA GLU A 128 10.73 -24.15 11.24
C GLU A 128 11.70 -23.66 12.31
N THR A 129 12.98 -23.55 11.97
CA THR A 129 14.05 -23.18 12.90
C THR A 129 14.36 -21.70 12.92
N LEU A 130 13.92 -20.94 11.90
CA LEU A 130 14.24 -19.52 11.66
C LEU A 130 15.73 -19.23 11.42
N ARG A 131 16.55 -20.28 11.34
CA ARG A 131 17.99 -20.15 11.09
C ARG A 131 18.21 -19.59 9.69
N GLU A 132 19.19 -18.69 9.60
CA GLU A 132 19.66 -18.17 8.32
C GLU A 132 20.23 -19.32 7.48
N THR A 133 19.76 -19.45 6.25
CA THR A 133 20.21 -20.44 5.27
C THR A 133 20.95 -19.80 4.10
N ASP A 134 20.62 -18.56 3.76
CA ASP A 134 21.26 -17.80 2.68
C ASP A 134 20.97 -16.30 2.81
N ARG A 135 21.58 -15.49 1.93
CA ARG A 135 21.27 -14.06 1.77
C ARG A 135 21.19 -13.70 0.31
N VAL A 136 20.26 -12.81 -0.02
CA VAL A 136 20.16 -12.18 -1.34
C VAL A 136 20.22 -10.67 -1.21
N SER A 137 20.80 -10.00 -2.20
CA SER A 137 20.89 -8.54 -2.21
C SER A 137 19.75 -7.92 -3.00
N TYR A 138 19.27 -6.77 -2.55
CA TYR A 138 18.33 -5.90 -3.27
C TYR A 138 18.81 -4.44 -3.21
N PRO A 139 18.52 -3.62 -4.23
CA PRO A 139 18.93 -2.22 -4.21
C PRO A 139 17.97 -1.37 -3.37
N GLY A 140 18.49 -0.35 -2.70
CA GLY A 140 17.70 0.58 -1.89
C GLY A 140 17.45 0.09 -0.47
N GLU A 141 16.41 0.65 0.15
CA GLU A 141 15.93 0.21 1.47
C GLU A 141 14.91 -0.94 1.34
N GLY A 142 14.62 -1.61 2.44
CA GLY A 142 13.50 -2.56 2.56
C GLY A 142 12.75 -2.32 3.86
N TRP A 143 11.43 -2.21 3.81
CA TRP A 143 10.56 -1.85 4.93
C TRP A 143 9.57 -3.00 5.21
N GLY A 144 8.43 -3.06 4.52
CA GLY A 144 7.47 -4.16 4.63
C GLY A 144 7.68 -5.24 3.56
N LEU A 145 7.18 -6.43 3.85
CA LEU A 145 7.25 -7.59 2.96
C LEU A 145 6.00 -8.44 3.20
N CYS A 146 5.31 -8.86 2.15
CA CYS A 146 4.26 -9.88 2.21
C CYS A 146 4.30 -10.76 0.95
N ALA A 147 3.56 -11.86 0.94
CA ALA A 147 3.56 -12.78 -0.21
C ALA A 147 2.15 -13.16 -0.65
N PHE A 148 1.94 -13.13 -1.97
CA PHE A 148 0.98 -14.01 -2.64
C PHE A 148 1.70 -15.30 -3.05
N ASN A 149 0.93 -16.27 -3.55
CA ASN A 149 1.48 -17.57 -3.97
C ASN A 149 2.58 -17.46 -5.05
N ASP A 150 2.53 -16.48 -5.93
CA ASP A 150 3.42 -16.35 -7.10
C ASP A 150 4.36 -15.13 -7.06
N THR A 151 4.17 -14.25 -6.08
CA THR A 151 4.78 -12.91 -6.02
C THR A 151 4.99 -12.49 -4.58
N VAL A 152 6.19 -11.97 -4.28
CA VAL A 152 6.47 -11.28 -3.03
C VAL A 152 6.35 -9.77 -3.26
N VAL A 153 5.66 -9.06 -2.38
CA VAL A 153 5.48 -7.61 -2.43
C VAL A 153 6.35 -6.97 -1.37
N MET A 154 7.13 -5.96 -1.75
CA MET A 154 8.02 -5.21 -0.85
C MET A 154 7.72 -3.72 -0.92
N SER A 155 7.67 -3.07 0.25
CA SER A 155 7.73 -1.62 0.38
C SER A 155 9.13 -1.19 0.81
N ASP A 156 9.49 0.06 0.51
CA ASP A 156 10.79 0.65 0.84
C ASP A 156 10.66 2.08 1.39
N GLY A 157 9.47 2.44 1.91
CA GLY A 157 9.13 3.78 2.40
C GLY A 157 8.84 4.80 1.29
N THR A 158 9.03 4.44 0.02
CA THR A 158 8.58 5.26 -1.11
C THR A 158 7.07 5.10 -1.34
N ASP A 159 6.58 5.72 -2.40
CA ASP A 159 5.23 5.60 -2.94
C ASP A 159 5.06 4.42 -3.90
N HIS A 160 5.99 3.45 -3.90
CA HIS A 160 5.92 2.29 -4.78
C HIS A 160 5.94 0.97 -4.01
N LEU A 161 5.21 -0.01 -4.54
CA LEU A 161 5.36 -1.42 -4.21
C LEU A 161 6.23 -2.12 -5.26
N ARG A 162 7.16 -2.96 -4.80
CA ARG A 162 8.03 -3.77 -5.66
C ARG A 162 7.48 -5.18 -5.71
N LEU A 163 7.30 -5.71 -6.91
CA LEU A 163 6.88 -7.09 -7.13
C LEU A 163 8.11 -7.93 -7.41
N LEU A 164 8.37 -8.90 -6.53
CA LEU A 164 9.59 -9.70 -6.49
C LEU A 164 9.30 -11.17 -6.77
N ASP A 165 10.29 -11.86 -7.33
CA ASP A 165 10.28 -13.31 -7.44
C ASP A 165 10.35 -13.97 -6.05
N PRO A 166 9.44 -14.89 -5.68
CA PRO A 166 9.41 -15.46 -4.33
C PRO A 166 10.62 -16.35 -4.02
N THR A 167 11.34 -16.83 -5.03
CA THR A 167 12.47 -17.75 -4.85
C THR A 167 13.81 -17.04 -4.64
N ASN A 168 13.95 -15.83 -5.19
CA ASN A 168 15.24 -15.13 -5.23
C ASN A 168 15.16 -13.61 -5.00
N LEU A 169 13.95 -13.08 -4.79
CA LEU A 169 13.63 -11.68 -4.55
C LEU A 169 14.12 -10.70 -5.63
N ARG A 170 14.36 -11.18 -6.87
CA ARG A 170 14.62 -10.28 -7.99
C ARG A 170 13.36 -9.51 -8.33
N GLU A 171 13.50 -8.19 -8.44
CA GLU A 171 12.42 -7.30 -8.85
C GLU A 171 11.99 -7.62 -10.28
N ARG A 172 10.70 -7.90 -10.44
CA ARG A 172 10.02 -8.16 -11.71
C ARG A 172 9.31 -6.91 -12.21
N ALA A 173 8.70 -6.16 -11.29
CA ALA A 173 7.98 -4.94 -11.58
C ALA A 173 7.95 -4.02 -10.35
N ARG A 174 7.51 -2.78 -10.58
CA ARG A 174 7.26 -1.80 -9.54
C ARG A 174 6.01 -1.01 -9.90
N ILE A 175 5.15 -0.76 -8.92
CA ILE A 175 3.83 -0.16 -9.12
C ILE A 175 3.70 1.07 -8.19
N PRO A 176 3.33 2.24 -8.71
CA PRO A 176 3.06 3.43 -7.88
C PRO A 176 1.75 3.24 -7.11
N VAL A 177 1.75 3.61 -5.83
CA VAL A 177 0.57 3.58 -4.97
C VAL A 177 -0.07 4.96 -4.91
N THR A 178 -1.37 5.04 -5.20
CA THR A 178 -2.09 6.31 -5.25
C THR A 178 -3.43 6.26 -4.52
N VAL A 179 -3.78 7.35 -3.84
CA VAL A 179 -5.11 7.61 -3.28
C VAL A 179 -5.73 8.72 -4.11
N ALA A 180 -6.85 8.45 -4.78
CA ALA A 180 -7.51 9.40 -5.67
C ALA A 180 -6.56 10.04 -6.71
N GLY A 181 -5.58 9.26 -7.20
CA GLY A 181 -4.58 9.70 -8.19
C GLY A 181 -3.34 10.40 -7.61
N GLU A 182 -3.31 10.70 -6.30
CA GLU A 182 -2.16 11.31 -5.63
C GLU A 182 -1.25 10.24 -5.01
N PRO A 183 0.08 10.30 -5.21
CA PRO A 183 1.00 9.32 -4.64
C PRO A 183 1.02 9.29 -3.11
N VAL A 184 1.10 8.10 -2.52
CA VAL A 184 1.21 7.93 -1.06
C VAL A 184 2.52 7.26 -0.70
N ALA A 185 3.43 8.03 -0.09
CA ALA A 185 4.72 7.56 0.40
C ALA A 185 4.63 7.00 1.83
N GLN A 186 5.78 6.58 2.38
CA GLN A 186 5.93 6.03 3.73
C GLN A 186 5.19 4.71 3.94
N LEU A 187 4.97 3.96 2.85
CA LEU A 187 4.49 2.58 2.90
C LEU A 187 5.47 1.75 3.73
N ASN A 188 4.95 1.14 4.78
CA ASN A 188 5.75 0.42 5.76
C ASN A 188 5.33 -1.05 5.76
N GLU A 189 4.98 -1.62 6.92
CA GLU A 189 4.61 -3.03 7.01
C GLU A 189 3.42 -3.38 6.12
N LEU A 190 3.46 -4.58 5.53
CA LEU A 190 2.53 -5.04 4.49
C LEU A 190 1.91 -6.37 4.90
N GLU A 191 0.67 -6.60 4.47
CA GLU A 191 0.04 -7.91 4.51
C GLU A 191 -0.70 -8.21 3.19
N CYS A 192 -0.48 -9.40 2.64
CA CYS A 192 -1.01 -9.80 1.33
C CYS A 192 -2.20 -10.74 1.54
N LEU A 193 -3.40 -10.34 1.10
CA LEU A 193 -4.64 -11.10 1.35
C LEU A 193 -5.38 -11.40 0.06
N GLU A 194 -6.06 -12.54 0.04
CA GLU A 194 -6.95 -12.96 -1.03
C GLU A 194 -8.31 -13.35 -0.42
N ASP A 195 -9.38 -12.70 -0.89
CA ASP A 195 -10.75 -13.01 -0.51
C ASP A 195 -11.63 -13.17 -1.75
N HIS A 196 -12.34 -14.29 -1.86
CA HIS A 196 -13.20 -14.62 -3.00
C HIS A 196 -12.56 -14.39 -4.40
N GLY A 197 -11.23 -14.58 -4.51
CA GLY A 197 -10.47 -14.37 -5.75
C GLY A 197 -10.04 -12.91 -6.00
N HIS A 198 -10.32 -12.00 -5.08
CA HIS A 198 -9.82 -10.64 -5.08
C HIS A 198 -8.58 -10.54 -4.19
N ARG A 199 -7.48 -10.05 -4.75
CA ARG A 199 -6.22 -9.84 -4.03
C ARG A 199 -6.08 -8.38 -3.64
N TYR A 200 -5.58 -8.14 -2.44
CA TYR A 200 -5.25 -6.80 -1.98
C TYR A 200 -4.06 -6.83 -1.03
N VAL A 201 -3.34 -5.72 -0.98
CA VAL A 201 -2.24 -5.50 -0.03
C VAL A 201 -2.72 -4.51 1.01
N LEU A 202 -2.66 -4.88 2.28
CA LEU A 202 -2.77 -3.92 3.37
C LEU A 202 -1.40 -3.31 3.64
N ALA A 203 -1.34 -2.00 3.86
CA ALA A 203 -0.09 -1.32 4.16
C ALA A 203 -0.26 -0.32 5.31
N ASN A 204 0.58 -0.45 6.35
CA ASN A 204 0.77 0.65 7.30
C ASN A 204 1.44 1.84 6.62
N ILE A 205 1.06 3.05 7.00
CA ILE A 205 1.82 4.27 6.67
C ILE A 205 2.61 4.70 7.91
N TRP A 206 3.92 4.84 7.79
CA TRP A 206 4.75 5.17 8.95
C TRP A 206 4.35 6.52 9.58
N LYS A 207 4.09 6.51 10.89
CA LYS A 207 3.59 7.65 11.68
C LYS A 207 2.15 8.08 11.41
N SER A 208 1.40 7.33 10.60
CA SER A 208 -0.05 7.42 10.51
C SER A 208 -0.72 6.37 11.41
N THR A 209 -2.01 6.56 11.65
CA THR A 209 -2.91 5.54 12.20
C THR A 209 -3.78 4.89 11.13
N ASP A 210 -3.67 5.34 9.88
CA ASP A 210 -4.37 4.75 8.75
C ASP A 210 -3.63 3.53 8.19
N ILE A 211 -4.39 2.57 7.71
CA ILE A 211 -3.93 1.43 6.90
C ILE A 211 -4.57 1.53 5.53
N LEU A 212 -3.78 1.39 4.47
CA LEU A 212 -4.26 1.38 3.09
C LEU A 212 -4.69 -0.02 2.68
N ARG A 213 -5.78 -0.15 1.92
CA ARG A 213 -6.06 -1.33 1.09
C ARG A 213 -5.72 -0.99 -0.36
N ILE A 214 -4.77 -1.72 -0.93
CA ILE A 214 -4.15 -1.42 -2.22
C ILE A 214 -4.45 -2.59 -3.18
N ASP A 215 -4.97 -2.27 -4.36
CA ASP A 215 -5.00 -3.21 -5.48
C ASP A 215 -3.55 -3.48 -5.95
N PRO A 216 -3.04 -4.72 -5.87
CA PRO A 216 -1.65 -5.03 -6.18
C PRO A 216 -1.35 -4.99 -7.69
N ASP A 217 -2.37 -5.00 -8.55
CA ASP A 217 -2.20 -4.98 -10.00
C ASP A 217 -2.19 -3.55 -10.55
N THR A 218 -2.87 -2.60 -9.88
CA THR A 218 -2.95 -1.19 -10.31
C THR A 218 -2.23 -0.20 -9.40
N GLY A 219 -2.03 -0.53 -8.12
CA GLY A 219 -1.55 0.38 -7.09
C GLY A 219 -2.60 1.37 -6.59
N THR A 220 -3.85 1.26 -7.04
CA THR A 220 -4.93 2.13 -6.59
C THR A 220 -5.33 1.74 -5.17
N VAL A 221 -5.43 2.73 -4.28
CA VAL A 221 -6.02 2.55 -2.96
C VAL A 221 -7.54 2.65 -3.08
N ASP A 222 -8.24 1.60 -2.68
CA ASP A 222 -9.70 1.55 -2.70
C ASP A 222 -10.33 1.72 -1.30
N ALA A 223 -9.55 1.55 -0.22
CA ALA A 223 -9.99 1.84 1.14
C ALA A 223 -8.90 2.42 2.04
N LEU A 224 -9.32 3.29 2.96
CA LEU A 224 -8.57 3.76 4.12
C LEU A 224 -9.21 3.19 5.39
N ILE A 225 -8.43 2.47 6.17
CA ILE A 225 -8.85 1.86 7.44
C ILE A 225 -8.29 2.71 8.58
N ASP A 226 -9.17 3.38 9.34
CA ASP A 226 -8.81 4.17 10.51
C ASP A 226 -8.62 3.24 11.74
N ALA A 227 -7.37 3.13 12.21
CA ALA A 227 -7.01 2.40 13.42
C ALA A 227 -6.55 3.34 14.57
N SER A 228 -6.95 4.61 14.53
CA SER A 228 -6.55 5.64 15.50
C SER A 228 -6.94 5.32 16.94
N ASP A 229 -8.11 4.70 17.14
CA ASP A 229 -8.57 4.25 18.45
C ASP A 229 -7.58 3.28 19.12
N LEU A 230 -6.94 2.39 18.34
CA LEU A 230 -5.94 1.47 18.87
C LEU A 230 -4.66 2.20 19.31
N ALA A 231 -4.21 3.16 18.50
CA ALA A 231 -2.97 3.89 18.72
C ALA A 231 -3.04 4.86 19.92
N ALA A 232 -4.20 5.52 20.10
CA ALA A 232 -4.45 6.41 21.22
C ALA A 232 -4.30 5.70 22.58
N MET A 233 -4.55 4.39 22.62
CA MET A 233 -4.47 3.60 23.86
C MET A 233 -3.04 3.25 24.29
N LYS A 234 -2.02 3.42 23.43
CA LYS A 234 -0.72 2.73 23.61
C LYS A 234 0.55 3.54 23.35
N SER A 235 0.49 4.76 22.81
CA SER A 235 1.70 5.55 22.58
C SER A 235 2.46 5.85 23.89
N ARG A 236 3.59 5.16 24.11
CA ARG A 236 4.53 5.38 25.22
C ARG A 236 5.77 6.17 24.79
N GLY A 237 5.87 6.51 23.50
CA GLY A 237 6.96 7.27 22.90
C GLY A 237 6.70 7.56 21.42
N ALA A 238 7.43 8.54 20.86
CA ALA A 238 7.21 9.04 19.49
C ALA A 238 7.43 8.00 18.37
N GLU A 239 8.11 6.89 18.67
CA GLU A 239 8.41 5.82 17.71
C GLU A 239 7.61 4.53 17.97
N ASP A 240 6.70 4.55 18.97
CA ASP A 240 5.84 3.42 19.35
C ASP A 240 4.53 3.45 18.55
N VAL A 241 4.68 3.51 17.23
CA VAL A 241 3.59 3.71 16.27
C VAL A 241 2.98 2.38 15.83
N LEU A 242 1.76 2.45 15.28
CA LEU A 242 1.09 1.34 14.60
C LEU A 242 2.02 0.78 13.50
N ASN A 243 2.28 -0.53 13.56
CA ASN A 243 3.10 -1.25 12.59
C ASN A 243 3.02 -2.77 12.84
N GLY A 244 2.56 -3.52 11.85
CA GLY A 244 2.34 -4.96 11.93
C GLY A 244 0.87 -5.31 11.69
N ILE A 245 0.62 -6.00 10.58
CA ILE A 245 -0.70 -6.45 10.11
C ILE A 245 -0.57 -7.93 9.78
N ALA A 246 -1.52 -8.76 10.22
CA ALA A 246 -1.62 -10.14 9.75
C ALA A 246 -3.09 -10.55 9.59
N GLY A 247 -3.43 -11.25 8.52
CA GLY A 247 -4.75 -11.85 8.35
C GLY A 247 -4.94 -13.02 9.32
N VAL A 248 -6.17 -13.23 9.77
CA VAL A 248 -6.54 -14.46 10.50
C VAL A 248 -7.13 -15.45 9.49
N PRO A 249 -6.43 -16.56 9.18
CA PRO A 249 -6.84 -17.46 8.11
C PRO A 249 -8.27 -17.99 8.28
N GLY A 250 -9.04 -17.97 7.17
CA GLY A 250 -10.42 -18.46 7.15
C GLY A 250 -11.45 -17.51 7.79
N THR A 251 -11.09 -16.26 8.06
CA THR A 251 -11.98 -15.24 8.62
C THR A 251 -11.78 -13.88 7.94
N ASP A 252 -12.64 -12.91 8.28
CA ASP A 252 -12.55 -11.50 7.89
C ASP A 252 -11.74 -10.65 8.89
N ARG A 253 -11.03 -11.30 9.83
CA ARG A 253 -10.35 -10.64 10.94
C ARG A 253 -8.89 -10.38 10.64
N LEU A 254 -8.37 -9.33 11.26
CA LEU A 254 -6.97 -8.95 11.22
C LEU A 254 -6.36 -8.94 12.61
N LEU A 255 -5.07 -9.18 12.68
CA LEU A 255 -4.23 -8.95 13.85
C LEU A 255 -3.42 -7.67 13.61
N LEU A 256 -3.58 -6.69 14.50
CA LEU A 256 -2.90 -5.39 14.43
C LEU A 256 -2.07 -5.16 15.69
N THR A 257 -0.87 -4.62 15.52
CA THR A 257 -0.02 -4.21 16.65
C THR A 257 0.83 -3.00 16.29
N GLY A 258 1.80 -2.68 17.14
CA GLY A 258 2.72 -1.59 16.93
C GLY A 258 4.09 -1.84 17.52
N LYS A 259 4.99 -0.90 17.26
CA LYS A 259 6.36 -0.91 17.75
C LYS A 259 6.33 -0.79 19.27
N ARG A 260 6.84 -1.80 19.97
CA ARG A 260 6.87 -1.91 21.44
C ARG A 260 5.50 -1.96 22.12
N TRP A 261 4.44 -2.28 21.36
CA TRP A 261 3.13 -2.51 21.96
C TRP A 261 3.15 -3.84 22.73
N GLY A 262 2.61 -3.82 23.95
CA GLY A 262 2.42 -5.05 24.75
C GLY A 262 1.15 -5.83 24.40
N THR A 263 0.48 -5.44 23.31
CA THR A 263 -0.83 -5.97 22.92
C THR A 263 -0.88 -6.16 21.41
N LEU A 264 -1.40 -7.31 21.01
CA LEU A 264 -1.82 -7.65 19.65
C LEU A 264 -3.35 -7.63 19.64
N TYR A 265 -3.93 -6.84 18.77
CA TYR A 265 -5.38 -6.66 18.66
C TYR A 265 -5.92 -7.53 17.55
N GLU A 266 -6.84 -8.43 17.85
CA GLU A 266 -7.67 -9.04 16.83
C GLU A 266 -8.85 -8.11 16.58
N VAL A 267 -9.04 -7.72 15.33
CA VAL A 267 -10.04 -6.74 14.91
C VAL A 267 -10.87 -7.26 13.75
N ARG A 268 -12.07 -6.69 13.59
CA ARG A 268 -12.83 -6.75 12.35
C ARG A 268 -12.97 -5.36 11.76
N LEU A 269 -13.04 -5.27 10.43
CA LEU A 269 -13.31 -4.01 9.75
C LEU A 269 -14.81 -3.69 9.85
N THR A 270 -15.12 -2.41 10.03
CA THR A 270 -16.50 -1.91 10.10
C THR A 270 -16.67 -0.71 9.19
N GLU A 271 -17.92 -0.36 8.86
CA GLU A 271 -18.21 0.96 8.29
C GLU A 271 -17.62 2.04 9.22
N HIS A 272 -16.95 3.03 8.62
CA HIS A 272 -16.48 4.18 9.39
C HIS A 272 -17.68 5.04 9.81
N PRO A 273 -17.77 5.51 11.07
CA PRO A 273 -18.83 6.41 11.48
C PRO A 273 -18.85 7.64 10.56
N SER A 274 -19.98 7.90 9.90
CA SER A 274 -20.15 9.10 9.10
C SER A 274 -20.07 10.33 10.02
N THR A 275 -19.22 11.30 9.66
CA THR A 275 -19.19 12.61 10.32
C THR A 275 -20.34 13.47 9.81
N ASP A 276 -21.57 12.98 9.88
CA ASP A 276 -22.76 13.80 9.69
C ASP A 276 -23.32 14.13 11.08
N GLY A 277 -22.90 15.27 11.61
CA GLY A 277 -23.34 15.86 12.88
C GLY A 277 -23.23 17.37 12.87
#